data_AF-A0A6G2I2A8-F1
#
_entry.id   AF-A0A6G2I2A8-F1
#
_cell.length_a   1.000
_cell.length_b   1.000
_cell.length_c   1.000
_cell.angle_alpha   90.00
_cell.angle_beta   90.00
_cell.angle_gamma   90.00
#
_symmetry.space_group_name_H-M   'P 1'
#
loop_
_entity.id
_entity.type
_entity.pdbx_description
1 polymer ?
#
loop_
_entity_poly.entity_id
_entity_poly.type
_entity_poly.pdbx_seq_one_letter_code
_entity_poly.pdbx_strand_id
1 'polypeptide(L)' 'MSLYPSVLDLLDVFDRPVPCHGCRAHAPRGTWVRIDGLRVLTHDGDVICPADRTFGAFARPAPEPVVEPLGVAA' A
#
# COMPACT_ATOMS: atom_id res chain seq x y z
N MET A 1 -35.17 16.38 -21.57
CA MET A 1 -34.26 15.36 -21.00
C MET A 1 -33.14 16.11 -20.30
N SER A 2 -33.04 15.99 -18.98
CA SER A 2 -31.98 16.65 -18.21
C SER A 2 -30.64 16.03 -18.59
N LEU A 3 -29.67 16.86 -18.98
CA LEU A 3 -28.34 16.46 -19.46
C LEU A 3 -27.30 16.38 -18.31
N TYR A 4 -27.76 16.52 -17.07
CA TYR A 4 -26.88 16.59 -15.92
C TYR A 4 -26.97 15.28 -15.13
N PRO A 5 -25.84 14.55 -14.95
CA PRO A 5 -25.84 13.40 -14.06
C PRO A 5 -26.26 13.86 -12.66
N SER A 6 -27.12 13.06 -12.02
CA SER A 6 -27.53 13.37 -10.66
C SER A 6 -26.34 13.18 -9.71
N VAL A 7 -26.39 13.80 -8.53
CA VAL A 7 -25.36 13.60 -7.50
C VAL A 7 -25.21 12.12 -7.14
N LEU A 8 -26.30 11.35 -7.17
CA LEU A 8 -26.30 9.90 -6.98
C LEU A 8 -25.51 9.17 -8.07
N ASP A 9 -25.69 9.53 -9.35
CA ASP A 9 -24.92 8.94 -10.45
C ASP A 9 -23.42 9.21 -10.34
N LEU A 10 -23.03 10.36 -9.79
CA LEU A 10 -21.62 10.70 -9.54
C LEU A 10 -21.02 9.83 -8.42
N LEU A 11 -21.75 9.59 -7.34
CA LEU A 11 -21.28 8.75 -6.23
C LEU A 11 -21.11 7.29 -6.68
N ASP A 12 -22.05 6.76 -7.46
CA ASP A 12 -21.97 5.40 -8.01
C ASP A 12 -20.73 5.19 -8.89
N VAL A 13 -20.27 6.21 -9.61
CA VAL A 13 -19.03 6.12 -10.41
C VAL A 13 -17.80 5.97 -9.52
N PHE A 14 -17.79 6.61 -8.35
CA PHE A 14 -16.67 6.53 -7.41
C PHE A 14 -16.66 5.26 -6.55
N ASP A 15 -17.79 4.53 -6.50
CA ASP A 15 -17.93 3.26 -5.78
C ASP A 15 -17.87 2.04 -6.71
N ARG A 16 -17.69 2.23 -8.02
CA ARG A 16 -17.47 1.11 -8.94
C ARG A 16 -16.18 0.39 -8.58
N PRO A 17 -16.24 -0.93 -8.32
CA PRO A 17 -15.05 -1.71 -8.04
C PRO A 17 -14.08 -1.62 -9.22
N VAL A 18 -12.86 -1.14 -8.96
CA VAL A 18 -11.77 -1.11 -9.94
C VAL A 18 -10.85 -2.30 -9.65
N PRO A 19 -10.38 -3.03 -10.66
CA PRO A 19 -9.40 -4.08 -10.44
C PRO A 19 -8.11 -3.50 -9.85
N CYS A 20 -7.66 -4.07 -8.74
CA CYS A 20 -6.42 -3.69 -8.11
C CYS A 20 -5.23 -3.89 -9.06
N HIS A 21 -4.36 -2.88 -9.18
CA HIS A 21 -3.19 -2.93 -10.05
C HIS A 21 -2.15 -4.00 -9.66
N GLY A 22 -2.21 -4.51 -8.42
CA GLY A 22 -1.34 -5.57 -7.92
C GLY A 22 -1.95 -6.96 -8.12
N CYS A 23 -2.94 -7.31 -7.29
CA CYS A 23 -3.50 -8.67 -7.23
C CYS A 23 -4.69 -8.89 -8.19
N ARG A 24 -5.16 -7.85 -8.90
CA ARG A 24 -6.33 -7.87 -9.79
C ARG A 24 -7.67 -8.22 -9.13
N ALA A 25 -7.70 -8.39 -7.80
CA ALA A 25 -8.96 -8.47 -7.07
C ALA A 25 -9.76 -7.18 -7.28
N HIS A 26 -11.09 -7.31 -7.39
CA HIS A 26 -11.97 -6.15 -7.41
C HIS A 26 -12.03 -5.58 -6.00
N ALA A 27 -11.64 -4.32 -5.87
CA ALA A 27 -11.82 -3.54 -4.66
C ALA A 27 -12.60 -2.27 -5.02
N PRO A 28 -13.47 -1.77 -4.13
CA PRO A 28 -14.12 -0.47 -4.31
C PRO A 28 -13.14 0.60 -4.82
N ARG A 29 -11.92 0.65 -4.25
CA ARG A 29 -10.82 1.50 -4.74
C ARG A 29 -9.46 0.81 -4.61
N GLY A 30 -8.64 0.93 -5.65
CA GLY A 30 -7.20 0.70 -5.54
C GLY A 30 -6.49 2.04 -5.35
N THR A 31 -5.75 2.24 -4.26
CA THR A 31 -5.02 3.50 -4.02
C THR A 31 -3.58 3.26 -3.57
N TRP A 32 -2.72 4.22 -3.85
CA TRP A 32 -1.34 4.22 -3.37
C TRP A 32 -1.23 5.21 -2.22
N VAL A 33 -0.86 4.72 -1.05
CA VAL A 33 -0.63 5.53 0.16
C VAL A 33 0.84 5.52 0.53
N ARG A 34 1.28 6.55 1.27
CA ARG A 34 2.62 6.62 1.84
C ARG A 34 2.58 6.31 3.33
N ILE A 35 3.35 5.31 3.75
CA ILE A 35 3.47 4.86 5.14
C ILE A 35 4.97 4.75 5.44
N ASP A 36 5.49 5.48 6.43
CA ASP A 36 6.91 5.46 6.84
C ASP A 36 7.91 5.62 5.67
N GLY A 37 7.58 6.48 4.71
CA GLY A 37 8.38 6.72 3.50
C GLY A 37 8.21 5.67 2.40
N LEU A 38 7.47 4.60 2.64
CA LEU A 38 7.15 3.56 1.67
C LEU A 38 5.88 3.89 0.90
N ARG A 39 5.90 3.62 -0.40
CA ARG A 39 4.71 3.69 -1.24
C ARG A 39 4.04 2.31 -1.24
N VAL A 40 2.83 2.21 -0.71
CA VAL A 40 2.11 0.96 -0.47
C VAL A 40 0.79 0.98 -1.26
N LEU A 41 0.50 -0.11 -1.98
CA LEU A 41 -0.78 -0.32 -2.64
C LEU A 41 -1.79 -0.88 -1.65
N THR A 42 -2.94 -0.23 -1.55
CA THR A 42 -4.06 -0.65 -0.70
C THR A 42 -5.33 -0.85 -1.51
N HIS A 43 -6.17 -1.76 -1.02
CA HIS A 43 -7.58 -1.85 -1.27
C HIS A 43 -8.28 -0.89 -0.30
N ASP A 44 -9.11 -0.01 -0.83
CA ASP A 44 -10.04 0.87 -0.11
C ASP A 44 -9.38 1.88 0.86
N GLY A 45 -8.05 1.93 0.88
CA GLY A 45 -7.27 2.85 1.70
C GLY A 45 -6.82 2.27 3.04
N ASP A 46 -7.36 1.13 3.46
CA ASP A 46 -7.17 0.54 4.79
C ASP A 46 -6.62 -0.90 4.75
N VAL A 47 -6.90 -1.66 3.69
CA VAL A 47 -6.39 -3.04 3.52
C VAL A 47 -5.21 -3.07 2.56
N ILE A 48 -4.06 -3.56 2.99
CA ILE A 48 -2.87 -3.64 2.13
C ILE A 48 -3.05 -4.75 1.08
N CYS A 49 -2.70 -4.44 -0.17
CA CYS A 49 -2.73 -5.42 -1.25
C CYS A 49 -1.69 -6.52 -0.98
N PRO A 50 -2.08 -7.82 -0.95
CA PRO A 50 -1.14 -8.91 -0.66
C PRO A 50 -0.11 -9.13 -1.77
N ALA A 51 -0.33 -8.56 -2.96
CA ALA A 51 0.61 -8.59 -4.07
C ALA A 51 1.49 -7.33 -4.14
N ASP A 52 1.36 -6.41 -3.18
CA ASP A 52 2.24 -5.26 -3.07
C ASP A 52 3.67 -5.72 -2.75
N ARG A 53 4.63 -5.29 -3.58
CA ARG A 53 6.04 -5.72 -3.47
C ARG A 53 6.87 -4.84 -2.54
N THR A 54 6.36 -3.68 -2.14
CA THR A 54 7.07 -2.69 -1.35
C THR A 54 6.81 -2.88 0.14
N PHE A 55 5.59 -3.30 0.49
CA PHE A 55 5.21 -3.66 1.84
C PHE A 55 5.91 -4.97 2.25
N GLY A 56 6.62 -4.94 3.39
CA GLY A 56 7.41 -6.08 3.88
C GLY A 56 8.80 -6.26 3.25
N ALA A 57 9.10 -5.66 2.08
CA ALA A 57 10.43 -5.77 1.47
C ALA A 57 11.54 -5.01 2.25
N PHE A 58 11.17 -3.94 2.95
CA PHE A 58 12.07 -3.19 3.82
C PHE A 58 12.20 -3.80 5.22
N ALA A 59 11.47 -4.89 5.52
CA ALA A 59 11.56 -5.57 6.81
C ALA A 59 12.80 -6.47 6.93
N ARG A 60 13.81 -6.35 6.03
CA ARG A 60 15.12 -6.94 6.32
C ARG A 60 15.79 -6.06 7.37
N PRO A 61 16.03 -6.55 8.60
CA PRO A 61 16.73 -5.78 9.60
C PRO A 61 18.06 -5.29 9.00
N ALA A 62 18.42 -4.04 9.29
CA ALA A 62 19.79 -3.61 9.02
C ALA A 62 20.74 -4.60 9.71
N PRO A 63 21.83 -5.04 9.05
CA PRO A 63 22.79 -5.91 9.71
C PRO A 63 23.24 -5.24 11.00
N GLU A 64 23.07 -5.92 12.12
CA GLU A 64 23.49 -5.40 13.41
C GLU A 64 25.01 -5.17 13.37
N PRO A 65 25.50 -4.02 13.86
CA PRO A 65 26.94 -3.78 13.91
C PRO A 65 27.59 -4.87 14.78
N VAL A 66 28.48 -5.65 14.17
CA VAL A 66 29.32 -6.62 14.90
C VAL A 66 30.21 -5.81 15.83
N VAL A 67 29.88 -5.78 17.12
CA VAL A 67 30.74 -5.24 18.15
C VAL A 67 31.83 -6.28 18.39
N GLU A 68 33.00 -6.09 17.77
CA GLU A 68 34.18 -6.87 18.14
C GLU A 68 34.57 -6.51 19.58
N PRO A 69 34.73 -7.48 20.49
CA PRO A 69 35.22 -7.20 21.82
C PRO A 69 36.66 -6.71 21.70
N LEU A 70 36.90 -5.47 22.15
CA LEU A 70 38.25 -4.94 22.31
C LEU A 70 39.01 -5.89 23.25
N GLY A 71 39.94 -6.67 22.70
CA GLY A 71 40.73 -7.62 23.45
C GLY A 71 41.46 -6.91 24.59
N VAL A 72 41.24 -7.37 25.82
CA VAL A 72 42.00 -6.94 26.98
C VAL A 72 43.35 -7.66 26.93
N ALA A 73 44.41 -6.93 26.57
CA ALA A 73 45.77 -7.43 26.69
C ALA A 73 46.15 -7.46 28.18
N ALA A 74 46.63 -8.61 28.66
CA ALA A 74 47.22 -8.81 29.98
C ALA A 74 48.74 -8.83 29.89
#